data_AF-A0A2E9W8Q4-F1
#
_entry.id   AF-A0A2E9W8Q4-F1
#
_cell.length_a   1.000
_cell.length_b   1.000
_cell.length_c   1.000
_cell.angle_alpha   90.00
_cell.angle_beta   90.00
_cell.angle_gamma   90.00
#
_symmetry.space_group_name_H-M   'P 1'
#
loop_
_entity.id
_entity.type
_entity.pdbx_description
1 polymer ?
#
loop_
_entity_poly.entity_id
_entity_poly.type
_entity_poly.pdbx_seq_one_letter_code
_entity_poly.pdbx_strand_id
1 'polypeptide(L)'
;MSSAAHSSHKTSPELLLQLAGITKKFGPLIANDAIDLTVHKGEIVALLGENGAGKTTLMNILFGHYVADEGTVTVTNRDGNLEQLEPGAPQAALD
;
A
#
# COMPACT_ATOMS: atom_id res chain seq x y z
N MET A 1 10.17 41.84 7.35
CA MET A 1 9.48 41.38 8.57
C MET A 1 8.24 40.58 8.18
N SER A 2 7.81 39.65 9.04
CA SER A 2 6.87 38.53 8.83
C SER A 2 7.58 37.28 8.29
N SER A 3 8.20 36.40 9.08
CA SER A 3 7.87 35.75 10.36
C SER A 3 6.68 34.78 10.34
N ALA A 4 7.06 33.50 10.35
CA ALA A 4 6.47 32.35 11.03
C ALA A 4 5.20 31.68 10.47
N ALA A 5 5.38 30.41 10.07
CA ALA A 5 4.73 29.30 10.77
C ALA A 5 5.60 28.02 10.61
N HIS A 6 6.52 27.80 11.54
CA HIS A 6 7.03 26.44 11.78
C HIS A 6 5.91 25.68 12.48
N SER A 7 5.09 24.95 11.71
CA SER A 7 4.04 24.11 12.29
C SER A 7 4.68 22.89 12.93
N SER A 8 4.77 22.93 14.26
CA SER A 8 5.22 21.83 15.11
C SER A 8 4.27 20.64 14.93
N HIS A 9 4.62 19.72 14.03
CA HIS A 9 3.89 18.46 13.88
C HIS A 9 4.43 17.51 14.93
N LYS A 10 3.54 17.12 15.85
CA LYS A 10 3.65 15.89 16.63
C LYS A 10 3.88 14.78 15.59
N THR A 11 5.10 14.25 15.49
CA THR A 11 5.48 13.31 14.43
C THR A 11 4.86 11.95 14.68
N SER A 12 3.57 11.82 14.39
CA SER A 12 3.00 10.54 13.99
C SER A 12 3.86 10.02 12.84
N PRO A 13 4.27 8.75 12.84
CA PRO A 13 5.10 8.21 11.77
C PRO A 13 4.39 8.45 10.42
N GLU A 14 5.15 8.96 9.45
CA GLU A 14 4.64 9.35 8.12
C GLU A 14 4.11 8.10 7.40
N LEU A 15 2.81 8.05 7.12
CA LEU A 15 2.22 6.97 6.33
C LEU A 15 2.88 6.95 4.95
N LEU A 16 3.28 5.77 4.46
CA LEU A 16 3.92 5.61 3.15
C LEU A 16 3.08 4.74 2.20
N LEU A 17 2.47 3.68 2.74
CA LEU A 17 1.65 2.73 1.99
C LEU A 17 0.48 2.27 2.85
N GLN A 18 -0.71 2.23 2.27
CA GLN A 18 -1.89 1.60 2.85
C GLN A 18 -2.55 0.66 1.84
N LEU A 19 -2.73 -0.58 2.26
CA LEU A 19 -3.64 -1.55 1.69
C LEU A 19 -4.89 -1.59 2.57
N ALA A 20 -6.05 -1.39 1.96
CA ALA A 20 -7.33 -1.48 2.66
C ALA A 20 -8.23 -2.50 1.97
N GLY A 21 -8.57 -3.57 2.68
CA GLY A 21 -9.50 -4.61 2.25
C GLY A 21 -9.07 -5.34 0.97
N ILE A 22 -7.77 -5.54 0.75
CA ILE A 22 -7.27 -6.14 -0.50
C ILE A 22 -7.73 -7.59 -0.61
N THR A 23 -8.55 -7.84 -1.61
CA THR A 23 -9.04 -9.18 -1.96
C THR A 23 -8.55 -9.55 -3.36
N LYS A 24 -8.05 -10.78 -3.50
CA LYS A 24 -7.68 -11.36 -4.79
C LYS A 24 -8.17 -12.79 -4.91
N LYS A 25 -8.90 -13.05 -5.98
CA LYS A 25 -9.51 -14.33 -6.33
C LYS A 25 -8.91 -14.83 -7.66
N PHE A 26 -8.68 -16.14 -7.73
CA PHE A 26 -8.30 -16.86 -8.95
C PHE A 26 -9.28 -18.01 -9.16
N GLY A 27 -10.32 -17.77 -9.96
CA GLY A 27 -11.45 -18.70 -10.05
C GLY A 27 -12.08 -18.91 -8.66
N PRO A 28 -12.21 -20.15 -8.16
CA PRO A 28 -12.77 -20.42 -6.83
C PRO A 28 -11.79 -20.17 -5.68
N LEU A 29 -10.49 -19.99 -5.96
CA LEU A 29 -9.48 -19.79 -4.92
C LEU A 29 -9.43 -18.33 -4.48
N ILE A 30 -9.56 -18.07 -3.18
CA ILE A 30 -9.29 -16.76 -2.58
C ILE A 30 -7.83 -16.74 -2.14
N ALA A 31 -6.99 -16.00 -2.86
CA ALA A 31 -5.56 -15.88 -2.56
C ALA A 31 -5.27 -14.81 -1.51
N ASN A 32 -6.02 -13.72 -1.51
CA ASN A 32 -6.00 -12.69 -0.48
C ASN A 32 -7.46 -12.38 -0.12
N ASP A 33 -7.76 -12.30 1.17
CA ASP A 33 -9.12 -12.10 1.69
C ASP A 33 -9.10 -10.89 2.63
N ALA A 34 -9.64 -9.76 2.17
CA ALA A 34 -9.76 -8.51 2.93
C ALA A 34 -8.48 -8.11 3.70
N ILE A 35 -7.33 -8.14 3.03
CA ILE A 35 -6.04 -7.84 3.67
C ILE A 35 -5.88 -6.33 3.89
N ASP A 36 -5.68 -5.95 5.15
CA ASP A 36 -5.27 -4.60 5.56
C ASP A 36 -3.78 -4.59 5.91
N LEU A 37 -3.04 -3.60 5.39
CA LEU A 37 -1.64 -3.36 5.73
C LEU A 37 -1.36 -1.86 5.71
N THR A 38 -0.72 -1.36 6.75
CA THR A 38 -0.25 0.03 6.82
C THR A 38 1.25 0.00 7.05
N VAL A 39 1.99 0.73 6.23
CA VAL A 39 3.45 0.86 6.33
C VAL A 39 3.81 2.34 6.43
N HIS A 40 4.55 2.68 7.47
CA HIS A 40 5.09 4.01 7.68
C HIS A 40 6.53 4.12 7.18
N LYS A 41 6.95 5.36 6.94
CA LYS A 41 8.31 5.68 6.52
C LYS A 41 9.35 5.15 7.51
N GLY A 42 10.31 4.40 6.97
CA GLY A 42 11.39 3.77 7.75
C GLY A 42 11.04 2.41 8.34
N GLU A 43 9.82 1.92 8.19
CA GLU A 43 9.47 0.56 8.60
C GLU A 43 10.02 -0.49 7.61
N ILE A 44 10.52 -1.59 8.15
CA ILE A 44 10.87 -2.78 7.39
C ILE A 44 9.84 -3.85 7.72
N VAL A 45 9.05 -4.25 6.73
CA VAL A 45 7.98 -5.23 6.89
C VAL A 45 8.39 -6.55 6.26
N ALA A 46 8.22 -7.65 7.00
CA ALA A 46 8.38 -9.00 6.49
C ALA A 46 7.01 -9.69 6.40
N LEU A 47 6.68 -10.23 5.23
CA LEU A 47 5.51 -11.10 5.07
C LEU A 47 5.92 -12.56 5.30
N LEU A 48 5.35 -13.17 6.35
CA LEU A 48 5.60 -14.55 6.72
C LEU A 48 4.32 -15.39 6.59
N GLY A 49 4.48 -16.68 6.31
CA GLY A 49 3.37 -17.62 6.12
C GLY A 49 3.76 -18.78 5.22
N GLU A 50 2.93 -19.82 5.20
CA GLU A 50 3.17 -21.04 4.44
C GLU A 50 3.09 -20.83 2.91
N ASN A 51 3.54 -21.81 2.14
CA ASN A 51 3.35 -21.82 0.70
C ASN A 51 1.84 -21.83 0.37
N GLY A 52 1.42 -20.95 -0.52
CA GLY A 52 -0.01 -20.78 -0.85
C GLY A 52 -0.76 -19.77 0.02
N ALA A 53 -0.17 -19.22 1.08
CA ALA A 53 -0.82 -18.23 1.95
C ALA A 53 -1.06 -16.83 1.31
N GLY A 54 -0.87 -16.68 0.00
CA GLY A 54 -1.14 -15.40 -0.69
C GLY A 54 -0.04 -14.33 -0.63
N LYS A 55 1.14 -14.63 -0.07
CA LYS A 55 2.24 -13.65 0.09
C LYS A 55 2.72 -13.06 -1.24
N THR A 56 3.06 -13.93 -2.20
CA THR A 56 3.50 -13.50 -3.55
C THR A 56 2.38 -12.79 -4.30
N THR A 57 1.13 -13.19 -4.11
CA THR A 57 -0.02 -12.53 -4.71
C THR A 57 -0.17 -11.10 -4.18
N LEU A 58 -0.08 -10.89 -2.86
CA LEU A 58 -0.15 -9.56 -2.25
C LEU A 58 1.00 -8.66 -2.75
N MET A 59 2.21 -9.22 -2.86
CA MET A 59 3.37 -8.50 -3.41
C MET A 59 3.19 -8.13 -4.89
N ASN A 60 2.62 -9.03 -5.70
CA ASN A 60 2.34 -8.73 -7.11
C ASN A 60 1.27 -7.64 -7.27
N ILE A 61 0.32 -7.52 -6.33
CA ILE A 61 -0.63 -6.41 -6.32
C ILE A 61 0.09 -5.10 -6.01
N LEU A 62 0.96 -5.09 -5.01
CA LEU A 62 1.77 -3.91 -4.65
C LEU A 62 2.65 -3.40 -5.81
N PHE A 63 3.23 -4.32 -6.58
CA PHE A 63 4.03 -3.97 -7.77
C PHE A 63 3.19 -3.74 -9.03
N GLY A 64 1.86 -3.73 -8.91
CA GLY A 64 0.94 -3.49 -10.02
C GLY A 64 0.91 -4.61 -11.08
N HIS A 65 1.52 -5.77 -10.82
CA HIS A 65 1.45 -6.95 -11.70
C HIS A 65 0.07 -7.61 -11.67
N TYR A 66 -0.64 -7.50 -10.55
CA TYR A 66 -2.03 -7.91 -10.43
C TYR A 66 -2.91 -6.75 -9.98
N VAL A 67 -4.13 -6.73 -10.52
CA VAL A 67 -5.22 -5.90 -10.03
C VAL A 67 -5.91 -6.65 -8.90
N ALA A 68 -6.03 -6.03 -7.73
CA ALA A 68 -6.92 -6.53 -6.67
C ALA A 68 -8.37 -6.51 -7.19
N ASP A 69 -9.15 -7.53 -6.83
CA ASP A 69 -10.55 -7.58 -7.25
C ASP A 69 -11.44 -6.67 -6.38
N GLU A 70 -11.03 -6.46 -5.12
CA GLU A 70 -11.66 -5.54 -4.18
C GLU A 70 -10.57 -4.86 -3.32
N GLY A 71 -10.92 -3.71 -2.73
CA GLY A 71 -10.03 -2.92 -1.88
C GLY A 71 -9.26 -1.84 -2.64
N THR A 72 -8.38 -1.13 -1.92
CA THR A 72 -7.63 0.02 -2.44
C THR A 72 -6.18 0.00 -2.00
N VAL A 73 -5.30 0.50 -2.86
CA VAL A 73 -3.89 0.76 -2.56
C VAL A 73 -3.68 2.27 -2.55
N THR A 74 -3.17 2.83 -1.45
CA THR A 74 -2.82 4.24 -1.33
C THR A 74 -1.34 4.38 -1.01
N VAL A 75 -0.66 5.30 -1.67
CA VAL A 75 0.76 5.61 -1.43
C VAL A 75 0.95 7.09 -1.17
N THR A 76 2.01 7.44 -0.46
CA THR A 76 2.43 8.82 -0.31
C THR A 76 3.33 9.20 -1.47
N ASN A 77 2.91 10.19 -2.26
CA ASN A 77 3.69 10.68 -3.38
C ASN A 77 4.87 11.57 -2.93
N ARG A 78 5.69 12.01 -3.88
CA ARG A 78 6.91 12.80 -3.61
C ARG A 78 6.65 14.15 -2.92
N ASP A 79 5.45 14.69 -3.07
CA ASP A 79 5.02 15.93 -2.44
C ASP A 79 4.46 15.72 -1.02
N GLY A 80 4.42 14.46 -0.55
CA GLY A 80 3.90 14.09 0.76
C GLY A 80 2.37 13.95 0.80
N ASN A 81 1.70 13.92 -0.35
CA ASN A 81 0.26 13.74 -0.43
C ASN A 81 -0.10 12.26 -0.59
N LEU A 82 -1.21 11.85 0.01
CA LEU A 82 -1.76 10.50 -0.19
C LEU A 82 -2.49 10.43 -1.52
N GLU A 83 -2.17 9.41 -2.30
CA GLU A 83 -2.74 9.14 -3.62
C GLU A 83 -3.16 7.68 -3.71
N GLN A 84 -4.39 7.44 -4.13
CA GLN A 84 -4.86 6.10 -4.43
C GLN A 84 -4.32 5.67 -5.79
N LEU A 85 -3.67 4.52 -5.85
CA LEU A 85 -3.14 4.00 -7.11
C LEU A 85 -4.27 3.51 -8.01
N GLU A 86 -4.18 3.86 -9.29
CA GLU A 86 -5.05 3.33 -10.32
C GLU A 86 -4.81 1.81 -10.48
N PRO A 87 -5.88 0.99 -10.44
CA PRO A 87 -5.74 -0.45 -10.60
C PRO A 87 -5.08 -0.84 -11.92
N GLY A 88 -4.02 -1.64 -11.87
CA GLY A 88 -3.42 -2.26 -13.06
C GLY A 88 -2.47 -1.35 -13.83
N ALA A 89 -1.93 -0.32 -13.16
CA ALA A 89 -0.88 0.54 -13.68
C ALA A 89 0.49 0.21 -13.02
N PRO A 90 1.28 -0.74 -13.54
CA PRO A 90 2.59 -1.11 -12.98
C PRO A 90 3.56 0.07 -12.80
N GLN A 91 3.47 1.09 -13.66
CA GLN A 91 4.33 2.28 -13.57
C GLN A 91 4.04 3.11 -12.32
N ALA A 92 2.78 3.15 -11.86
CA ALA A 92 2.39 3.91 -10.68
C ALA A 92 2.99 3.35 -9.37
N ALA A 93 3.51 2.12 -9.39
CA ALA A 93 4.23 1.53 -8.25
C ALA A 93 5.70 1.97 -8.15
N LEU A 94 6.25 2.65 -9.18
CA LEU A 94 7.66 3.03 -9.26
C LEU A 94 7.91 4.54 -9.14
N ASP A 95 6.85 5.35 -9.24
CA ASP A 95 6.93 6.82 -9.22
C ASP A 95 6.93 7.39 -7.79
#